data_AF-A0A7D8AJK0-F1
#
_entry.id   AF-A0A7D8AJK0-F1
#
_cell.length_a   1.000
_cell.length_b   1.000
_cell.length_c   1.000
_cell.angle_alpha   90.00
_cell.angle_beta   90.00
_cell.angle_gamma   90.00
#
_symmetry.space_group_name_H-M   'P 1'
#
loop_
_entity.id
_entity.type
_entity.pdbx_description
1 polymer ?
#
loop_
_entity_poly.entity_id
_entity_poly.type
_entity_poly.pdbx_seq_one_letter_code
_entity_poly.pdbx_strand_id
1 'polypeptide(L)'
;MIDLIFKKKKFEKILVVKTYNKKFSEINLMNINDDILKIEKFIDAIPNYIKELNNVDILYKKSCLDFLIYKKREKLKSLVKLKSEYDKYHSAYLENYKEEKRIKILIKILNDTIIKEKEKKESSFLDEYINYEVYKKLGTNNE
;
A
#
# COMPACT_ATOMS: atom_id res chain seq x y z
N MET A 1 25.75 -14.13 -10.92
CA MET A 1 25.12 -13.24 -11.95
C MET A 1 23.75 -13.67 -12.52
N ILE A 2 23.58 -14.73 -13.34
CA ILE A 2 22.27 -15.08 -13.96
C ILE A 2 21.18 -15.39 -12.91
N ASP A 3 21.54 -16.15 -11.87
CA ASP A 3 20.63 -16.50 -10.77
C ASP A 3 20.17 -15.27 -9.96
N LEU A 4 21.06 -14.30 -9.73
CA LEU A 4 20.72 -13.04 -9.04
C LEU A 4 19.76 -12.18 -9.86
N ILE A 5 19.95 -12.10 -11.18
CA ILE A 5 19.05 -11.38 -12.10
C ILE A 5 17.68 -12.06 -12.11
N PHE A 6 17.63 -13.39 -12.11
CA PHE A 6 16.37 -14.14 -12.05
C PHE A 6 15.63 -13.90 -10.72
N LYS A 7 16.35 -13.98 -9.58
CA LYS A 7 15.80 -13.68 -8.25
C LYS A 7 15.26 -12.25 -8.18
N LYS A 8 15.98 -11.26 -8.71
CA LYS A 8 15.52 -9.87 -8.81
C LYS A 8 14.19 -9.77 -9.57
N LYS A 9 14.11 -10.33 -10.77
CA LYS A 9 12.87 -10.33 -11.57
C LYS A 9 11.69 -10.98 -10.82
N LYS A 10 11.95 -12.04 -10.05
CA LYS A 10 10.92 -12.69 -9.22
C LYS A 10 10.41 -11.73 -8.14
N PHE A 11 11.30 -11.05 -7.43
CA PHE A 11 10.90 -10.06 -6.42
C PHE A 11 10.16 -8.86 -7.01
N GLU A 12 10.56 -8.38 -8.19
CA GLU A 12 9.84 -7.31 -8.90
C GLU A 12 8.39 -7.70 -9.22
N LYS A 13 8.16 -8.94 -9.69
CA LYS A 13 6.80 -9.45 -9.90
C LYS A 13 5.98 -9.49 -8.60
N ILE A 14 6.57 -9.97 -7.51
CA ILE A 14 5.90 -10.00 -6.20
C ILE A 14 5.58 -8.57 -5.73
N LEU A 15 6.51 -7.63 -5.95
CA LEU A 15 6.32 -6.23 -5.59
C LEU A 15 5.10 -5.61 -6.28
N VAL A 16 4.89 -5.90 -7.56
CA VAL A 16 3.72 -5.43 -8.32
C VAL A 16 2.42 -5.91 -7.67
N VAL A 17 2.34 -7.21 -7.35
CA VAL A 17 1.15 -7.79 -6.69
C VAL A 17 0.90 -7.16 -5.33
N LYS A 18 1.94 -7.01 -4.50
CA LYS A 18 1.79 -6.39 -3.17
C LYS A 18 1.41 -4.92 -3.23
N THR A 19 1.95 -4.18 -4.20
CA THR A 19 1.57 -2.78 -4.45
C THR A 19 0.09 -2.68 -4.84
N TYR A 20 -0.39 -3.60 -5.68
CA TYR A 20 -1.81 -3.66 -6.05
C TYR A 20 -2.70 -3.97 -4.84
N ASN A 21 -2.37 -5.01 -4.05
CA ASN A 21 -3.14 -5.39 -2.86
C ASN A 21 -3.21 -4.25 -1.82
N LYS A 22 -2.10 -3.52 -1.64
CA LYS A 22 -2.07 -2.34 -0.79
C LYS A 22 -3.05 -1.27 -1.29
N LYS A 23 -2.99 -0.92 -2.57
CA LYS A 23 -3.93 0.06 -3.18
C LYS A 23 -5.38 -0.38 -3.05
N PHE A 24 -5.66 -1.66 -3.24
CA PHE A 24 -7.00 -2.20 -3.06
C PHE A 24 -7.50 -1.99 -1.61
N SER A 25 -6.63 -2.20 -0.63
CA SER A 25 -6.95 -1.95 0.78
C SER A 25 -7.19 -0.45 1.05
N GLU A 26 -6.38 0.44 0.47
CA GLU A 26 -6.58 1.91 0.56
C GLU A 26 -7.95 2.34 0.00
N ILE A 27 -8.34 1.81 -1.16
CA ILE A 27 -9.63 2.11 -1.79
C ILE A 27 -10.79 1.66 -0.88
N ASN A 28 -10.71 0.46 -0.32
CA ASN A 28 -11.76 -0.02 0.60
C ASN A 28 -11.86 0.84 1.87
N LEU A 29 -10.72 1.28 2.42
CA LEU A 29 -10.70 2.18 3.57
C LEU A 29 -11.35 3.54 3.24
N MET A 30 -11.07 4.09 2.05
CA MET A 30 -11.71 5.32 1.58
C MET A 30 -13.23 5.16 1.47
N ASN A 31 -13.69 4.07 0.84
CA ASN A 31 -15.13 3.80 0.68
C ASN A 31 -15.84 3.68 2.03
N ILE A 32 -15.23 2.97 2.99
CA ILE A 32 -15.79 2.84 4.34
C ILE A 32 -15.84 4.19 5.05
N ASN A 33 -14.79 5.00 4.94
CA ASN A 33 -14.78 6.35 5.51
C ASN A 33 -15.88 7.23 4.92
N ASP A 34 -16.12 7.16 3.61
CA ASP A 34 -17.20 7.90 2.96
C ASP A 34 -18.58 7.50 3.50
N ASP A 35 -18.78 6.20 3.74
CA ASP A 35 -20.04 5.69 4.31
C ASP A 35 -20.21 6.06 5.79
N ILE A 36 -19.13 6.05 6.59
CA ILE A 36 -19.12 6.58 7.95
C ILE A 36 -19.50 8.06 7.95
N LEU A 37 -18.90 8.86 7.07
CA LEU A 37 -19.16 10.29 6.95
C LEU A 37 -20.62 10.59 6.57
N LYS A 38 -21.26 9.77 5.73
CA LYS A 38 -22.70 9.88 5.42
C LYS A 38 -23.58 9.58 6.63
N ILE A 39 -23.15 8.69 7.53
CA ILE A 39 -23.87 8.41 8.77
C ILE A 39 -23.73 9.58 9.74
N GLU A 40 -22.51 10.10 9.93
CA GLU A 40 -22.22 11.24 10.80
C GLU A 40 -23.00 12.48 10.36
N LYS A 41 -22.92 12.86 9.08
CA LYS A 41 -23.69 13.99 8.51
C LYS A 41 -25.19 13.88 8.76
N PHE A 42 -25.74 12.67 8.70
CA PHE A 42 -27.15 12.46 9.01
C PHE A 42 -27.45 12.68 10.49
N ILE A 43 -26.61 12.16 11.38
CA ILE A 43 -26.78 12.30 12.83
C ILE A 43 -26.69 13.79 13.21
N ASP A 44 -25.73 14.51 12.63
CA ASP A 44 -25.53 15.95 12.86
C ASP A 44 -26.67 16.81 12.32
N ALA A 45 -27.40 16.32 11.30
CA ALA A 45 -28.57 17.00 10.75
C ALA A 45 -29.86 16.79 11.58
N ILE A 46 -29.91 15.79 12.48
CA ILE A 46 -31.10 15.48 13.29
C ILE A 46 -31.63 16.70 14.07
N PRO A 47 -30.81 17.51 14.77
CA PRO A 47 -31.30 18.69 15.46
C PRO A 47 -31.99 19.69 14.52
N ASN A 48 -31.52 19.84 13.28
CA ASN A 48 -32.15 20.72 12.31
C ASN A 48 -33.50 20.16 11.85
N TYR A 49 -33.60 18.86 11.57
CA TYR A 49 -34.89 18.23 11.28
C TYR A 49 -35.89 18.39 12.43
N ILE A 50 -35.43 18.27 13.68
CA ILE A 50 -36.30 18.47 14.86
C ILE A 50 -36.77 19.92 14.95
N LYS A 51 -35.92 20.92 14.64
CA LYS A 51 -36.31 22.34 14.62
C LYS A 51 -37.38 22.62 13.57
N GLU A 52 -37.25 22.05 12.37
CA GLU A 52 -38.23 22.20 11.29
C GLU A 52 -39.62 21.64 11.66
N LEU A 53 -39.65 20.61 12.52
CA LEU A 53 -40.88 20.00 13.01
C LEU A 53 -41.63 20.81 14.09
N ASN A 54 -41.13 21.98 14.50
CA ASN A 54 -41.75 22.75 15.60
C ASN A 54 -43.11 23.37 15.25
N ASN A 55 -43.38 23.65 13.97
CA ASN A 55 -44.60 24.34 13.52
C ASN A 55 -45.61 23.40 12.86
N VAL A 56 -45.46 22.09 13.03
CA VAL A 56 -46.29 21.06 12.36
C VAL A 56 -47.21 20.40 13.38
N ASP A 57 -48.30 19.81 12.89
CA ASP A 57 -49.27 19.08 13.71
C ASP A 57 -48.61 18.01 14.59
N ILE A 58 -49.15 17.81 15.79
CA ILE A 58 -48.59 16.93 16.83
C ILE A 58 -48.50 15.47 16.36
N LEU A 59 -49.50 14.95 15.62
CA LEU A 59 -49.49 13.58 15.10
C LEU A 59 -48.39 13.39 14.05
N TYR A 60 -48.24 14.38 13.17
CA TYR A 60 -47.19 14.38 12.16
C TYR A 60 -45.81 14.47 12.80
N LYS A 61 -45.63 15.39 13.75
CA LYS A 61 -44.38 15.55 14.51
C LYS A 61 -43.96 14.24 15.20
N LYS A 62 -44.90 13.56 15.88
CA LYS A 62 -44.64 12.28 16.54
C LYS A 62 -44.18 11.21 15.53
N SER A 63 -44.90 11.07 14.41
CA SER A 63 -44.56 10.10 13.36
C SER A 63 -43.16 10.34 12.77
N CYS A 64 -42.79 11.61 12.53
CA CYS A 64 -41.46 11.95 12.04
C CYS A 64 -40.36 11.66 13.07
N LEU A 65 -40.61 11.93 14.36
CA LEU A 65 -39.66 11.62 15.42
C LEU A 65 -39.43 10.12 15.56
N ASP A 66 -40.49 9.31 15.54
CA ASP A 66 -40.39 7.85 15.58
C ASP A 66 -39.57 7.32 14.39
N PHE A 67 -39.80 7.86 13.20
CA PHE A 67 -39.01 7.54 12.00
C PHE A 67 -37.52 7.93 12.16
N LEU A 68 -37.22 9.14 12.64
CA LEU A 68 -35.84 9.59 12.86
C LEU A 68 -35.11 8.73 13.89
N ILE A 69 -35.79 8.36 14.98
CA ILE A 69 -35.24 7.46 16.02
C ILE A 69 -34.94 6.09 15.43
N TYR A 70 -35.89 5.51 14.69
CA TYR A 70 -35.72 4.23 14.02
C TYR A 70 -34.52 4.27 13.05
N LYS A 71 -34.46 5.27 12.17
CA LYS A 71 -33.40 5.41 11.17
C LYS A 71 -32.04 5.67 11.81
N LYS A 72 -31.98 6.45 12.90
CA LYS A 72 -30.77 6.66 13.70
C LYS A 72 -30.27 5.34 14.27
N ARG A 73 -31.15 4.53 14.86
CA ARG A 73 -30.79 3.22 15.41
C ARG A 73 -30.22 2.29 14.34
N GLU A 74 -30.85 2.22 13.17
CA GLU A 74 -30.35 1.40 12.06
C GLU A 74 -28.98 1.87 11.54
N LYS A 75 -28.80 3.19 11.37
CA LYS A 75 -27.49 3.74 10.98
C LYS A 75 -26.39 3.47 12.01
N LEU A 76 -26.69 3.54 13.31
CA LEU A 76 -25.72 3.21 14.36
C LEU A 76 -25.32 1.73 14.32
N LYS A 77 -26.26 0.81 14.03
CA LYS A 77 -25.91 -0.61 13.80
C LYS A 77 -24.98 -0.78 12.60
N SER A 78 -25.27 -0.08 11.49
CA SER A 78 -24.39 -0.09 10.31
C SER A 78 -23.01 0.48 10.62
N LEU A 79 -22.91 1.54 11.43
CA LEU A 79 -21.65 2.13 11.85
C LEU A 79 -20.76 1.12 12.60
N VAL A 80 -21.34 0.28 13.47
CA VAL A 80 -20.58 -0.78 14.17
C VAL A 80 -19.99 -1.78 13.17
N LYS A 81 -20.76 -2.18 12.15
CA LYS A 81 -20.27 -3.07 11.08
C LYS A 81 -19.16 -2.41 10.27
N LEU A 82 -19.35 -1.17 9.86
CA LEU A 82 -18.34 -0.39 9.11
C LEU A 82 -17.04 -0.24 9.89
N LYS A 83 -17.09 -0.01 11.21
CA LYS A 83 -15.89 0.03 12.05
C LYS A 83 -15.14 -1.31 12.06
N SER A 84 -15.87 -2.42 12.19
CA SER A 84 -15.25 -3.75 12.12
C SER A 84 -14.63 -4.04 10.75
N GLU A 85 -15.27 -3.61 9.66
CA GLU A 85 -14.72 -3.73 8.31
C GLU A 85 -13.49 -2.84 8.13
N TYR A 86 -13.54 -1.61 8.66
CA TYR A 86 -12.42 -0.68 8.65
C TYR A 86 -11.18 -1.31 9.28
N ASP A 87 -11.32 -1.87 10.49
CA ASP A 87 -10.21 -2.50 11.21
C ASP A 87 -9.60 -3.67 10.42
N LYS A 88 -10.44 -4.45 9.74
CA LYS A 88 -9.99 -5.55 8.86
C LYS A 88 -9.16 -5.04 7.69
N TYR A 89 -9.67 -4.04 6.95
CA TYR A 89 -8.93 -3.48 5.80
C TYR A 89 -7.70 -2.69 6.22
N HIS A 90 -7.73 -2.04 7.38
CA HIS A 90 -6.59 -1.33 7.94
C HIS A 90 -5.47 -2.29 8.33
N SER A 91 -5.82 -3.43 8.96
CA SER A 91 -4.87 -4.49 9.26
C SER A 91 -4.23 -5.06 7.98
N ALA A 92 -5.05 -5.37 6.96
CA ALA A 92 -4.57 -5.84 5.67
C ALA A 92 -3.68 -4.80 4.95
N TYR A 93 -4.02 -3.51 5.04
CA TYR A 93 -3.22 -2.43 4.51
C TYR A 93 -1.83 -2.40 5.14
N LEU A 94 -1.75 -2.43 6.48
CA LEU A 94 -0.49 -2.41 7.21
C LEU A 94 0.40 -3.61 6.89
N GLU A 95 -0.19 -4.80 6.76
CA GLU A 95 0.54 -6.00 6.37
C GLU A 95 1.13 -5.87 4.97
N ASN A 96 0.30 -5.52 3.98
CA ASN A 96 0.75 -5.30 2.60
C ASN A 96 1.82 -4.20 2.50
N TYR A 97 1.68 -3.12 3.28
CA TYR A 97 2.68 -2.04 3.34
C TYR A 97 4.03 -2.54 3.86
N LYS A 98 4.03 -3.31 4.96
CA LYS A 98 5.26 -3.88 5.54
C LYS A 98 5.95 -4.82 4.54
N GLU A 99 5.19 -5.69 3.88
CA GLU A 99 5.73 -6.60 2.87
C GLU A 99 6.28 -5.88 1.66
N GLU A 100 5.56 -4.88 1.13
CA GLU A 100 6.04 -4.04 0.02
C GLU A 100 7.40 -3.40 0.35
N LYS A 101 7.53 -2.84 1.56
CA LYS A 101 8.79 -2.25 2.04
C LYS A 101 9.91 -3.29 2.14
N ARG A 102 9.64 -4.47 2.69
CA ARG A 102 10.62 -5.57 2.77
C ARG A 102 11.10 -5.99 1.38
N ILE A 103 10.19 -6.17 0.42
CA ILE A 103 10.55 -6.56 -0.95
C ILE A 103 11.38 -5.48 -1.63
N LYS A 104 11.03 -4.20 -1.47
CA LYS A 104 11.83 -3.08 -1.99
C LYS A 104 13.27 -3.10 -1.46
N ILE A 105 13.45 -3.38 -0.18
CA ILE A 105 14.78 -3.51 0.44
C ILE A 105 15.53 -4.69 -0.17
N LEU A 106 14.89 -5.85 -0.33
CA LEU A 106 15.50 -7.03 -0.96
C LEU A 106 15.95 -6.76 -2.40
N ILE A 107 15.11 -6.10 -3.20
CA ILE A 107 15.47 -5.70 -4.57
C ILE A 107 16.68 -4.77 -4.57
N LYS A 108 16.73 -3.80 -3.63
CA LYS A 108 17.88 -2.89 -3.49
C LYS A 108 19.16 -3.67 -3.17
N ILE A 109 19.14 -4.54 -2.17
CA ILE A 109 20.30 -5.36 -1.79
C ILE A 109 20.77 -6.23 -2.96
N LEU A 110 19.83 -6.83 -3.71
CA LEU A 110 20.16 -7.62 -4.90
C LEU A 110 20.81 -6.77 -5.99
N ASN A 111 20.32 -5.56 -6.24
CA ASN A 111 20.93 -4.63 -7.19
C ASN A 111 22.35 -4.27 -6.79
N ASP A 112 22.55 -3.87 -5.53
CA ASP A 112 23.86 -3.50 -5.01
C ASP A 112 24.85 -4.67 -5.13
N THR A 113 24.37 -5.90 -4.89
CA THR A 113 25.17 -7.12 -5.04
C THR A 113 25.54 -7.40 -6.50
N ILE A 114 24.58 -7.27 -7.43
CA ILE A 114 24.82 -7.46 -8.87
C ILE A 114 25.84 -6.43 -9.39
N ILE A 115 25.75 -5.17 -8.95
CA ILE A 115 26.69 -4.11 -9.33
C ILE A 115 28.10 -4.46 -8.84
N LYS A 116 28.25 -4.81 -7.56
CA LYS A 116 29.55 -5.22 -7.00
C LYS A 116 30.16 -6.43 -7.71
N GLU A 117 29.35 -7.44 -8.06
CA GLU A 117 29.85 -8.59 -8.83
C GLU A 117 30.37 -8.18 -10.22
N LYS A 118 29.72 -7.23 -10.88
CA LYS A 118 30.16 -6.72 -12.19
C LYS A 118 31.45 -5.93 -12.09
N GLU A 119 31.54 -4.98 -11.15
CA GLU A 119 32.73 -4.19 -10.90
C GLU A 119 33.95 -5.08 -10.61
N LYS A 120 33.77 -6.11 -9.76
CA LYS A 120 34.83 -7.08 -9.46
C LYS A 120 35.28 -7.86 -10.70
N LYS A 121 34.35 -8.26 -11.57
CA LYS A 121 34.66 -8.99 -12.80
C LYS A 121 35.40 -8.10 -13.81
N GLU A 122 34.96 -6.86 -13.98
CA GLU A 122 35.61 -5.89 -14.88
C GLU A 122 37.02 -5.52 -14.38
N SER A 123 37.19 -5.31 -13.07
CA SER A 123 38.51 -5.09 -12.46
C SER A 123 39.45 -6.26 -12.74
N SER A 124 39.00 -7.50 -12.51
CA SER A 124 39.82 -8.70 -12.76
C SER A 124 40.23 -8.83 -14.22
N PHE A 125 39.34 -8.48 -15.16
CA PHE A 125 39.65 -8.50 -16.59
C PHE A 125 40.67 -7.43 -16.98
N LEU A 126 40.56 -6.23 -16.39
CA LEU A 126 41.55 -5.16 -16.58
C LEU A 126 42.91 -5.56 -16.02
N ASP A 127 42.96 -6.18 -14.85
CA ASP A 127 44.21 -6.67 -14.25
C ASP A 127 44.87 -7.75 -15.13
N GLU A 128 44.09 -8.70 -15.66
CA GLU A 128 44.57 -9.69 -16.63
C GLU A 128 45.10 -9.05 -17.91
N TYR A 129 44.38 -8.07 -18.45
CA TYR A 129 44.78 -7.37 -19.67
C TYR A 129 46.08 -6.57 -19.48
N ILE A 130 46.20 -5.83 -18.37
CA ILE A 130 47.42 -5.08 -18.03
C ILE A 130 48.59 -6.05 -17.87
N ASN A 131 48.41 -7.15 -17.15
CA ASN A 131 49.46 -8.16 -16.99
C ASN A 131 49.90 -8.73 -18.34
N TYR A 132 48.95 -9.07 -19.23
CA TYR A 132 49.27 -9.55 -20.58
C TYR A 132 50.10 -8.52 -21.39
N GLU A 133 49.72 -7.25 -21.38
CA GLU A 133 50.45 -6.18 -22.08
C GLU A 133 51.87 -5.98 -21.51
N VAL A 134 52.04 -6.08 -20.19
CA VAL A 134 53.36 -6.03 -19.54
C VAL A 134 54.23 -7.22 -19.97
N TYR A 135 53.70 -8.44 -19.91
CA TYR A 135 54.42 -9.65 -20.34
C TYR A 135 54.83 -9.59 -21.80
N LYS A 136 53.95 -9.10 -22.68
CA LYS A 136 54.22 -8.95 -24.11
C LYS A 136 55.39 -8.00 -24.35
N LYS A 137 55.43 -6.84 -23.67
CA LYS A 137 56.53 -5.86 -23.78
C LYS A 137 57.86 -6.40 -23.24
N LEU A 138 57.83 -7.21 -22.19
CA LEU A 138 59.03 -7.84 -21.64
C LEU A 138 59.57 -8.94 -22.55
N GLY A 139 58.70 -9.73 -23.19
CA GLY A 139 59.08 -10.78 -24.14
C GLY A 139 59.74 -10.25 -25.42
N THR A 140 59.36 -9.06 -25.89
CA THR A 140 59.97 -8.40 -27.06
C THR A 140 61.32 -7.74 -26.81
N ASN A 141 61.77 -7.61 -25.56
CA ASN A 141 63.05 -6.96 -25.21
C ASN A 141 64.24 -7.94 -25.11
N ASN A 142 64.03 -9.24 -25.39
CA ASN A 142 65.04 -10.30 -25.29
C ASN A 142 65.45 -10.91 -26.65
N GLU A 143 65.12 -10.26 -27.77
CA GLU A 143 65.69 -10.54 -29.12
C GLU A 143 66.61 -9.39 -29.55
#